data_AF-A0A7W6G7F6-F1
#
_entry.id   AF-A0A7W6G7F6-F1
#
_cell.length_a   1.000
_cell.length_b   1.000
_cell.length_c   1.000
_cell.angle_alpha   90.00
_cell.angle_beta   90.00
_cell.angle_gamma   90.00
#
_symmetry.space_group_name_H-M   'P 1'
#
loop_
_entity.id
_entity.type
_entity.pdbx_description
1 polymer ?
#
loop_
_entity_poly.entity_id
_entity_poly.type
_entity_poly.pdbx_seq_one_letter_code
_entity_poly.pdbx_strand_id
1 'polypeptide(L)'
;MHDDPYKRERRKQARLDKLGTNDPHCGMCGESDWRTIEQHHVADHGRDETVVLLCRNCHRKVSDDQKDHPAPFASSEPMLETIGHFLLGLADMLRTLAPRLYEFGRWLIDYARKVEVMP
;
A
#
# COMPACT_ATOMS: atom_id res chain seq x y z
N MET A 1 -3.39 26.36 24.21
CA MET A 1 -3.96 25.00 24.24
C MET A 1 -2.80 24.05 24.52
N HIS A 2 -2.71 23.50 25.73
CA HIS A 2 -1.66 22.55 26.08
C HIS A 2 -2.07 21.20 25.48
N ASP A 3 -1.24 20.63 24.61
CA ASP A 3 -1.53 19.36 23.96
C ASP A 3 -1.41 18.26 25.03
N ASP A 4 -2.52 17.59 25.35
CA ASP A 4 -2.54 16.54 26.36
C ASP A 4 -1.91 15.27 25.77
N PRO A 5 -0.71 14.86 26.23
CA PRO A 5 0.00 13.72 25.67
C PRO A 5 -0.81 12.43 25.78
N TYR A 6 -1.66 12.30 26.81
CA TYR A 6 -2.53 11.15 26.99
C TYR A 6 -3.60 11.07 25.88
N LYS A 7 -4.20 12.20 25.50
CA LYS A 7 -5.16 12.24 24.38
C LYS A 7 -4.50 11.93 23.05
N ARG A 8 -3.25 12.38 22.84
CA ARG A 8 -2.49 12.05 21.63
C ARG A 8 -2.23 10.55 21.53
N GLU A 9 -1.74 9.92 22.60
CA GLU A 9 -1.44 8.49 22.58
C GLU A 9 -2.70 7.63 22.45
N ARG A 10 -3.83 8.03 23.07
CA ARG A 10 -5.11 7.35 22.84
C ARG A 10 -5.56 7.39 21.38
N ARG A 11 -5.40 8.52 20.69
CA ARG A 11 -5.71 8.64 19.25
C ARG A 11 -4.79 7.76 18.40
N LYS A 12 -3.50 7.71 18.74
CA LYS A 12 -2.53 6.85 18.08
C LYS A 12 -2.91 5.39 18.23
N GLN A 13 -3.12 4.90 19.45
CA GLN A 13 -3.41 3.49 19.68
C GLN A 13 -4.71 3.06 19.01
N ALA A 14 -5.79 3.85 19.15
CA ALA A 14 -7.06 3.56 18.48
C ALA A 14 -6.95 3.52 16.94
N ARG A 15 -5.97 4.25 16.35
CA ARG A 15 -5.68 4.18 14.92
C ARG A 15 -4.87 2.93 14.57
N LEU A 16 -3.84 2.61 15.34
CA LEU A 16 -3.01 1.42 15.17
C LEU A 16 -3.83 0.12 15.28
N ASP A 17 -4.76 0.06 16.23
CA ASP A 17 -5.70 -1.07 16.39
C ASP A 17 -6.53 -1.28 15.11
N LYS A 18 -7.00 -0.19 14.48
CA LYS A 18 -7.72 -0.26 13.20
C LYS A 18 -6.83 -0.72 12.04
N LEU A 19 -5.54 -0.38 12.07
CA LEU A 19 -4.58 -0.80 11.06
C LEU A 19 -4.08 -2.24 11.28
N GLY A 20 -4.37 -2.84 12.44
CA GLY A 20 -3.99 -4.21 12.78
C GLY A 20 -2.50 -4.37 13.13
N THR A 21 -1.76 -3.28 13.31
CA THR A 21 -0.33 -3.30 13.63
C THR A 21 0.09 -2.06 14.42
N ASN A 22 1.09 -2.21 15.29
CA ASN A 22 1.74 -1.11 16.00
C ASN A 22 2.87 -0.44 15.21
N ASP A 23 3.27 -1.04 14.09
CA ASP A 23 4.34 -0.55 13.21
C ASP A 23 3.84 -0.52 11.75
N PRO A 24 2.95 0.43 11.40
CA PRO A 24 2.36 0.49 10.08
C PRO A 24 3.34 1.11 9.08
N HIS A 25 3.58 0.40 7.98
CA HIS A 25 4.36 0.90 6.85
C HIS A 25 3.53 0.87 5.58
N CYS A 26 3.67 1.89 4.75
CA CYS A 26 3.16 1.89 3.40
C CYS A 26 3.87 0.80 2.59
N GLY A 27 3.13 -0.18 2.07
CA GLY A 27 3.66 -1.27 1.26
C GLY A 27 4.29 -0.83 -0.07
N MET A 28 4.22 0.46 -0.42
CA MET A 28 4.72 1.02 -1.68
C MET A 28 5.97 1.86 -1.51
N CYS A 29 6.01 2.71 -0.47
CA CYS A 29 7.08 3.69 -0.30
C CYS A 29 7.73 3.67 1.09
N GLY A 30 7.27 2.81 2.01
CA GLY A 30 7.82 2.70 3.36
C GLY A 30 7.51 3.88 4.29
N GLU A 31 6.62 4.81 3.91
CA GLU A 31 6.09 5.82 4.83
C GLU A 31 5.51 5.14 6.08
N SER A 32 5.84 5.64 7.26
CA SER A 32 5.54 5.00 8.55
C SER A 32 4.78 5.90 9.52
N ASP A 33 4.47 7.14 9.12
CA ASP A 33 3.60 8.01 9.90
C ASP A 33 2.17 7.45 9.93
N TRP A 34 1.82 6.80 11.03
CA TRP A 34 0.51 6.21 11.32
C TRP A 34 -0.68 7.13 11.03
N ARG A 35 -0.49 8.46 11.07
CA ARG A 35 -1.53 9.46 10.77
C ARG A 35 -1.94 9.45 9.30
N THR A 36 -1.05 8.99 8.43
CA THR A 36 -1.19 9.03 6.97
C THR A 36 -1.46 7.67 6.35
N ILE A 37 -1.32 6.58 7.11
CA ILE A 37 -1.56 5.22 6.63
C ILE A 37 -3.06 4.92 6.58
N GLU A 38 -3.49 4.28 5.51
CA GLU A 38 -4.86 3.89 5.18
C GLU A 38 -4.87 2.42 4.70
N GLN A 39 -6.02 1.76 4.85
CA GLN A 39 -6.25 0.43 4.29
C GLN A 39 -6.78 0.58 2.87
N HIS A 40 -6.10 -0.05 1.92
CA HIS A 40 -6.48 -0.07 0.52
C HIS A 40 -7.01 -1.45 0.14
N HIS A 41 -8.22 -1.50 -0.41
CA HIS A 41 -8.80 -2.74 -0.94
C HIS A 41 -8.24 -3.02 -2.32
N VAL A 42 -7.51 -4.13 -2.47
CA VAL A 42 -6.81 -4.47 -3.71
C VAL A 42 -7.81 -4.73 -4.84
N ALA A 43 -8.92 -5.41 -4.56
CA ALA A 43 -9.94 -5.78 -5.54
C ALA A 43 -11.08 -4.76 -5.68
N ASP A 44 -10.85 -3.47 -5.42
CA ASP A 44 -11.89 -2.46 -5.18
C ASP A 44 -12.71 -2.70 -3.90
N HIS A 45 -13.29 -1.62 -3.38
CA HIS A 45 -14.08 -1.68 -2.15
C HIS A 45 -15.36 -2.50 -2.34
N GLY A 46 -15.61 -3.44 -1.43
CA GLY A 46 -16.82 -4.27 -1.40
C GLY A 46 -16.75 -5.59 -2.18
N ARG A 47 -15.63 -5.90 -2.85
CA ARG A 47 -15.45 -7.16 -3.58
C ARG A 47 -14.64 -8.21 -2.82
N ASP A 48 -13.65 -7.78 -2.03
CA ASP A 48 -12.75 -8.62 -1.22
C ASP A 48 -12.35 -7.87 0.06
N GLU A 49 -12.07 -8.62 1.14
CA GLU A 49 -11.61 -8.10 2.43
C GLU A 49 -10.08 -7.86 2.48
N THR A 50 -9.36 -8.30 1.46
CA THR A 50 -7.90 -8.18 1.35
C THR A 50 -7.51 -6.72 1.25
N VAL A 51 -6.85 -6.25 2.31
CA VAL A 51 -6.35 -4.89 2.42
C VAL A 51 -4.84 -4.85 2.54
N VAL A 52 -4.26 -3.82 1.95
CA VAL A 52 -2.85 -3.46 2.10
C VAL A 52 -2.73 -2.08 2.73
N LEU A 53 -1.70 -1.89 3.55
CA LEU A 53 -1.45 -0.60 4.19
C LEU A 53 -0.71 0.33 3.23
N LEU A 54 -1.32 1.47 2.90
CA LEU A 54 -0.76 2.48 2.01
C LEU A 54 -0.79 3.85 2.68
N CYS A 55 0.23 4.69 2.44
CA CYS A 55 0.11 6.11 2.80
C CYS A 55 -0.89 6.80 1.87
N ARG A 56 -1.52 7.88 2.33
CA ARG A 56 -2.50 8.69 1.56
C ARG A 56 -2.08 9.01 0.14
N ASN A 57 -0.81 9.30 -0.08
CA ASN A 57 -0.30 9.65 -1.41
C ASN A 57 -0.24 8.45 -2.35
N CYS A 58 0.28 7.32 -1.87
CA CYS A 58 0.30 6.08 -2.65
C CYS A 58 -1.11 5.53 -2.85
N HIS A 59 -1.93 5.55 -1.80
CA HIS A 59 -3.33 5.14 -1.85
C HIS A 59 -4.10 5.92 -2.91
N ARG A 60 -3.93 7.25 -2.97
CA ARG A 60 -4.59 8.09 -3.98
C ARG A 60 -4.23 7.68 -5.41
N LYS A 61 -2.99 7.32 -5.69
CA LYS A 61 -2.55 6.91 -7.04
C LYS A 61 -3.22 5.60 -7.46
N VAL A 62 -3.14 4.57 -6.63
CA VAL A 62 -3.72 3.26 -6.96
C VAL A 62 -5.24 3.29 -7.00
N SER A 63 -5.90 4.08 -6.15
CA SER A 63 -7.35 4.28 -6.25
C SER A 63 -7.79 5.10 -7.45
N ASP A 64 -6.90 5.89 -8.05
CA ASP A 64 -7.19 6.57 -9.32
C ASP A 64 -7.09 5.57 -10.48
N ASP A 65 -6.05 4.74 -10.50
CA ASP A 65 -5.87 3.66 -11.47
C ASP A 65 -7.04 2.65 -11.45
N GLN A 66 -7.60 2.34 -10.26
CA GLN A 66 -8.79 1.49 -10.13
C GLN A 66 -10.02 1.98 -10.90
N LYS A 67 -10.12 3.29 -11.20
CA LYS A 67 -11.25 3.83 -11.98
C LYS A 67 -11.22 3.39 -13.45
N ASP A 68 -10.07 2.98 -13.95
CA ASP A 68 -9.91 2.47 -15.30
C ASP A 68 -10.23 0.97 -15.39
N HIS A 69 -10.55 0.31 -14.27
CA HIS A 69 -10.96 -1.10 -14.27
C HIS A 69 -12.34 -1.29 -14.91
N PRO A 70 -12.61 -2.46 -15.50
CA PRO A 70 -13.93 -2.77 -16.04
C PRO A 70 -15.04 -2.58 -15.01
N ALA A 71 -16.13 -1.92 -15.41
CA ALA A 71 -17.29 -1.76 -14.53
C ALA A 71 -17.99 -3.11 -14.28
N PRO A 72 -18.66 -3.26 -13.11
CA PRO A 72 -19.45 -4.46 -12.84
C PRO A 72 -20.51 -4.73 -13.90
N PHE A 73 -20.70 -6.01 -14.22
CA PHE A 73 -21.66 -6.47 -15.22
C PHE A 73 -22.69 -7.40 -14.59
N ALA A 74 -23.99 -7.11 -14.78
CA ALA A 74 -25.07 -7.72 -13.99
C ALA A 74 -25.20 -9.26 -14.13
N SER A 75 -24.60 -9.88 -15.15
CA SER A 75 -24.65 -11.32 -15.39
C SER A 75 -23.26 -11.98 -15.32
N SER A 76 -22.30 -11.38 -14.62
CA SER A 76 -21.00 -11.97 -14.35
C SER A 76 -21.08 -13.10 -13.31
N GLU A 77 -20.11 -14.02 -13.39
CA GLU A 77 -19.83 -14.97 -12.30
C GLU A 77 -19.09 -14.23 -11.17
N PRO A 78 -19.67 -14.10 -9.96
CA PRO A 78 -19.15 -13.19 -8.93
C PRO A 78 -17.71 -13.47 -8.53
N MET A 79 -17.34 -14.75 -8.40
CA MET A 79 -15.99 -15.15 -8.00
C MET A 79 -14.95 -14.78 -9.06
N LEU A 80 -15.28 -14.96 -10.35
CA LEU A 80 -14.36 -14.62 -11.44
C LEU A 80 -14.18 -13.11 -11.55
N GLU A 81 -15.25 -12.35 -11.33
CA GLU A 81 -15.18 -10.89 -11.30
C GLU A 81 -14.29 -10.39 -10.15
N THR A 82 -14.47 -10.90 -8.92
CA THR A 82 -13.60 -10.55 -7.78
C THR A 82 -12.13 -10.89 -8.05
N ILE A 83 -11.83 -12.09 -8.57
CA ILE A 83 -10.46 -12.47 -8.93
C ILE A 83 -9.89 -11.54 -10.00
N GLY A 84 -10.68 -11.19 -11.02
CA GLY A 84 -10.27 -10.27 -12.08
C GLY A 84 -9.88 -8.90 -11.52
N HIS A 85 -10.74 -8.30 -10.70
CA HIS A 85 -10.45 -7.00 -10.06
C HIS A 85 -9.24 -7.08 -9.11
N PHE A 86 -9.10 -8.16 -8.35
CA PHE A 86 -7.93 -8.38 -7.51
C PHE A 86 -6.63 -8.38 -8.34
N LEU A 87 -6.62 -9.10 -9.46
CA LEU A 87 -5.44 -9.18 -10.33
C LEU A 87 -5.11 -7.84 -10.97
N LEU A 88 -6.11 -7.06 -11.38
CA LEU A 88 -5.90 -5.71 -11.92
C LEU A 88 -5.32 -4.77 -10.85
N GLY A 89 -5.90 -4.73 -9.65
CA GLY A 89 -5.39 -3.90 -8.56
C GLY A 89 -3.98 -4.29 -8.11
N LEU A 90 -3.69 -5.60 -8.05
CA LEU A 90 -2.34 -6.10 -7.80
C LEU A 90 -1.37 -5.64 -8.90
N ALA A 91 -1.78 -5.69 -10.17
CA ALA A 91 -0.96 -5.23 -11.28
C ALA A 91 -0.65 -3.72 -11.19
N ASP A 92 -1.61 -2.89 -10.79
CA ASP A 92 -1.42 -1.44 -10.61
C ASP A 92 -0.42 -1.13 -9.49
N MET A 93 -0.52 -1.88 -8.39
CA MET A 93 0.47 -1.83 -7.31
C MET A 93 1.86 -2.24 -7.81
N LEU A 94 1.98 -3.38 -8.49
CA LEU A 94 3.27 -3.86 -9.00
C LEU A 94 3.88 -2.87 -10.01
N ARG A 95 3.06 -2.27 -10.88
CA ARG A 95 3.49 -1.23 -11.84
C ARG A 95 4.04 0.00 -11.12
N THR A 96 3.41 0.42 -10.02
CA THR A 96 3.88 1.55 -9.22
C THR A 96 5.15 1.21 -8.42
N LEU A 97 5.31 -0.04 -7.97
CA LEU A 97 6.51 -0.53 -7.25
C LEU A 97 7.71 -0.75 -8.17
N ALA A 98 7.48 -1.16 -9.42
CA ALA A 98 8.54 -1.59 -10.33
C ALA A 98 9.71 -0.59 -10.44
N PRO A 99 9.51 0.73 -10.60
CA PRO A 99 10.63 1.68 -10.64
C PRO A 99 11.52 1.64 -9.40
N ARG A 100 10.92 1.50 -8.20
CA ARG A 100 11.67 1.39 -6.94
C ARG A 100 12.46 0.10 -6.87
N LEU A 101 11.91 -1.00 -7.35
CA LEU A 101 12.62 -2.28 -7.44
C LEU A 101 13.85 -2.17 -8.35
N TYR A 102 13.71 -1.49 -9.50
CA TYR A 102 14.85 -1.22 -10.39
C TYR A 102 15.91 -0.32 -9.74
N GLU A 103 15.51 0.78 -9.10
CA GLU A 103 16.42 1.69 -8.38
C GLU A 103 17.20 0.94 -7.31
N PHE A 104 16.51 0.18 -6.46
CA PHE A 104 17.12 -0.54 -5.35
C PHE A 104 18.01 -1.68 -5.84
N GLY A 105 17.56 -2.44 -6.86
CA GLY A 105 18.37 -3.48 -7.49
C GLY A 105 19.68 -2.95 -8.07
N ARG A 106 19.64 -1.79 -8.75
CA ARG A 106 20.85 -1.12 -9.24
C ARG A 106 21.77 -0.69 -8.11
N TRP A 107 21.20 -0.07 -7.07
CA TRP A 107 21.96 0.35 -5.90
C TRP A 107 22.69 -0.83 -5.23
N LEU A 108 22.02 -1.97 -5.07
CA LEU A 108 22.64 -3.18 -4.50
C LEU A 108 23.82 -3.69 -5.33
N ILE A 109 23.69 -3.69 -6.65
CA ILE A 109 24.78 -4.10 -7.57
C ILE A 109 25.98 -3.14 -7.43
N ASP A 110 25.73 -1.84 -7.44
CA ASP A 110 26.80 -0.84 -7.30
C ASP A 110 27.46 -0.89 -5.93
N TYR A 111 26.70 -1.14 -4.87
CA TYR A 111 27.22 -1.32 -3.52
C TYR A 111 28.12 -2.55 -3.45
N ALA A 112 27.68 -3.70 -3.97
CA ALA A 112 28.48 -4.92 -3.99
C ALA A 112 29.83 -4.74 -4.71
N ARG A 113 29.85 -4.00 -5.83
CA ARG A 113 31.10 -3.66 -6.55
C ARG A 113 32.03 -2.74 -5.76
N LYS A 114 31.48 -1.83 -4.96
CA LYS A 114 32.29 -0.96 -4.08
C LYS A 114 32.88 -1.70 -2.89
N VAL A 115 32.23 -2.79 -2.45
CA VAL A 115 32.76 -3.68 -1.40
C VAL A 115 34.04 -4.42 -1.87
N GLU A 116 34.27 -4.60 -3.17
CA GLU A 116 35.51 -5.21 -3.70
C GLU A 116 36.77 -4.32 -3.54
N VAL A 117 36.64 -3.06 -3.11
CA VAL A 117 37.77 -2.12 -2.96
C VAL A 117 38.02 -1.74 -1.48
N MET A 118 37.78 -2.65 -0.55
CA MET A 118 38.29 -2.53 0.82
C MET A 118 39.45 -3.52 1.02
N PRO A 119 40.72 -3.07 1.04
CA PRO A 119 41.82 -3.86 1.59
C PRO A 119 41.67 -4.09 3.09
#